data_AF-A0A2A2J883-F1
#
_entry.id   AF-A0A2A2J883-F1
#
_cell.length_a   1.000
_cell.length_b   1.000
_cell.length_c   1.000
_cell.angle_alpha   90.00
_cell.angle_beta   90.00
_cell.angle_gamma   90.00
#
_symmetry.space_group_name_H-M   'P 1'
#
loop_
_entity.id
_entity.type
_entity.pdbx_description
1 polymer ?
#
loop_
_entity_poly.entity_id
_entity_poly.type
_entity_poly.pdbx_seq_one_letter_code
_entity_poly.pdbx_strand_id
1 'polypeptide(L)'
;MDNKHADFSLTDPQAEIAHSHWHRLFRAFDTNHDGYIPTTDLKKAIREATFSFGLSDAEIDEMTMRIDLNGDRLIDFSEFCFIMSQTKNYRLRHAMFLAAASVVPKSHRTEPFVYLQQYKCCPPPLFMITISIIQIGVYLYYVLDSQEGFRVDGPVPTLSPFIFNPHHRDQLWRYLTYSLIHIGYYHLIFNVLTQLLLGLPLELVHQWRVVVVYVMGVICGSLLVSAVDPTVYLAGASGGVYALLAAHFSELIMNWSEVSYIAHIGGFVAGLFVGIIFLRNFKRRSFEKIIWWTSLVAIVLFIVICLMVIFGPALFVRL
;
A
#
# COMPACT_ATOMS: atom_id res chain seq x y z
N MET A 1 -12.74 -16.62 46.28
CA MET A 1 -12.88 -15.16 46.18
C MET A 1 -11.78 -14.72 45.24
N ASP A 2 -11.99 -14.46 43.95
CA ASP A 2 -13.19 -14.05 43.23
C ASP A 2 -13.24 -14.67 41.84
N ASN A 3 -14.44 -15.06 41.46
CA ASN A 3 -14.80 -15.60 40.15
C ASN A 3 -14.78 -14.45 39.12
N LYS A 4 -13.82 -14.46 38.20
CA LYS A 4 -13.85 -13.62 37.00
C LYS A 4 -13.80 -14.50 35.76
N HIS A 5 -14.87 -15.27 35.55
CA HIS A 5 -15.28 -15.56 34.18
C HIS A 5 -15.52 -14.22 33.51
N ALA A 6 -14.63 -13.84 32.60
CA ALA A 6 -14.83 -12.71 31.72
C ALA A 6 -16.00 -13.06 30.82
N ASP A 7 -17.19 -12.59 31.20
CA ASP A 7 -18.34 -12.57 30.32
C ASP A 7 -17.98 -11.65 29.15
N PHE A 8 -17.60 -12.27 28.03
CA PHE A 8 -17.24 -11.58 26.81
C PHE A 8 -18.54 -11.12 26.16
N SER A 9 -19.13 -10.06 26.71
CA SER A 9 -20.37 -9.49 26.19
C SER A 9 -20.17 -9.09 24.72
N LEU A 10 -20.86 -9.83 23.84
CA LEU A 10 -20.87 -9.79 22.37
C LEU A 10 -21.45 -8.48 21.78
N THR A 11 -21.04 -7.32 22.27
CA THR A 11 -21.58 -6.03 21.81
C THR A 11 -20.66 -5.28 20.85
N ASP A 12 -19.47 -5.82 20.53
CA ASP A 12 -18.56 -5.25 19.54
C ASP A 12 -18.51 -6.14 18.27
N PRO A 13 -18.97 -5.65 17.10
CA PRO A 13 -18.93 -6.39 15.84
C PRO A 13 -17.53 -6.91 15.47
N GLN A 14 -16.47 -6.23 15.89
CA GLN A 14 -15.10 -6.67 15.64
C GLN A 14 -14.70 -7.85 16.53
N ALA A 15 -15.24 -7.91 17.75
CA ALA A 15 -15.00 -8.98 18.69
C ALA A 15 -15.69 -10.29 18.26
N GLU A 16 -16.88 -10.19 17.65
CA GLU A 16 -17.61 -11.34 17.10
C GLU A 16 -16.90 -11.93 15.85
N ILE A 17 -16.35 -11.07 14.98
CA ILE A 17 -15.54 -11.50 13.84
C ILE A 17 -14.22 -12.14 14.31
N ALA A 18 -13.55 -11.55 15.31
CA ALA A 18 -12.34 -12.10 15.89
C ALA A 18 -12.59 -13.48 16.54
N HIS A 19 -13.68 -13.62 17.30
CA HIS A 19 -14.08 -14.87 17.94
C HIS A 19 -14.38 -15.98 16.92
N SER A 20 -15.14 -15.69 15.87
CA SER A 20 -15.41 -16.64 14.79
C SER A 20 -14.16 -17.02 13.99
N HIS A 21 -13.19 -16.12 13.90
CA HIS A 21 -11.89 -16.37 13.27
C HIS A 21 -11.01 -17.27 14.15
N TRP A 22 -10.88 -16.97 15.45
CA TRP A 22 -10.10 -17.78 16.39
C TRP A 22 -10.66 -19.18 16.56
N HIS A 23 -11.98 -19.33 16.54
CA HIS A 23 -12.63 -20.65 16.54
C HIS A 23 -12.28 -21.49 15.31
N ARG A 24 -12.08 -20.86 14.15
CA ARG A 24 -11.61 -21.57 12.95
C ARG A 24 -10.15 -22.00 13.07
N LEU A 25 -9.30 -21.17 13.67
CA LEU A 25 -7.89 -21.52 13.91
C LEU A 25 -7.74 -22.62 14.95
N PHE A 26 -8.50 -22.54 16.04
CA PHE A 26 -8.54 -23.57 17.07
C PHE A 26 -8.91 -24.93 16.48
N ARG A 27 -9.99 -25.00 15.68
CA ARG A 27 -10.39 -26.22 14.98
C ARG A 27 -9.39 -26.74 13.95
N ALA A 28 -8.49 -25.91 13.45
CA ALA A 28 -7.43 -26.38 12.56
C ALA A 28 -6.34 -27.16 13.32
N PHE A 29 -6.14 -26.86 14.60
CA PHE A 29 -5.22 -27.58 15.48
C PHE A 29 -5.89 -28.78 16.18
N ASP A 30 -7.16 -28.66 16.54
CA ASP A 30 -7.99 -29.73 17.11
C ASP A 30 -8.40 -30.74 16.03
N THR A 31 -7.45 -31.59 15.64
CA THR A 31 -7.58 -32.55 14.53
C THR A 31 -8.51 -33.73 14.82
N ASN A 32 -8.67 -34.10 16.09
CA ASN A 32 -9.56 -35.17 16.56
C ASN A 32 -10.93 -34.64 17.01
N HIS A 33 -11.13 -33.32 17.02
CA HIS A 33 -12.39 -32.63 17.31
C HIS A 33 -12.94 -32.90 18.71
N ASP A 34 -12.03 -33.09 19.68
CA ASP A 34 -12.41 -33.32 21.08
C ASP A 34 -12.54 -32.02 21.89
N GLY A 35 -12.25 -30.87 21.26
CA GLY A 35 -12.33 -29.56 21.88
C GLY A 35 -11.06 -29.15 22.62
N TYR A 36 -9.97 -29.91 22.51
CA TYR A 36 -8.70 -29.67 23.17
C TYR A 36 -7.52 -29.81 22.21
N ILE A 37 -6.47 -29.00 22.42
CA ILE A 37 -5.22 -29.12 21.67
C ILE A 37 -4.12 -29.60 22.62
N PRO A 38 -3.51 -30.77 22.39
CA PRO A 38 -2.37 -31.21 23.19
C PRO A 38 -1.22 -30.19 23.13
N THR A 39 -0.70 -29.79 24.29
CA THR A 39 0.40 -28.82 24.39
C THR A 39 1.64 -29.24 23.59
N THR A 40 1.89 -30.55 23.47
CA THR A 40 2.98 -31.12 22.67
C THR A 40 2.84 -30.84 21.17
N ASP A 41 1.61 -30.86 20.65
CA ASP A 41 1.33 -30.69 19.24
C ASP A 41 1.39 -29.21 18.86
N LEU A 42 0.85 -28.34 19.73
CA LEU A 42 1.00 -26.89 19.56
C LEU A 42 2.48 -26.48 19.62
N LYS A 43 3.24 -27.02 20.59
CA LYS A 43 4.68 -26.77 20.74
C LYS A 43 5.45 -27.18 19.49
N LYS A 44 5.15 -28.35 18.95
CA LYS A 44 5.74 -28.86 17.70
C LYS A 44 5.42 -27.94 16.52
N ALA A 45 4.16 -27.53 16.36
CA ALA A 45 3.75 -26.62 15.29
C ALA A 45 4.42 -25.24 15.40
N ILE A 46 4.53 -24.70 16.62
CA ILE A 46 5.25 -23.44 16.88
C ILE A 46 6.74 -23.59 16.53
N ARG A 47 7.38 -24.67 16.95
CA ARG A 47 8.79 -24.95 16.66
C ARG A 47 9.06 -25.04 15.16
N GLU A 48 8.23 -25.79 14.44
CA GLU A 48 8.36 -25.95 12.98
C GLU A 48 8.11 -24.63 12.25
N ALA A 49 7.12 -23.84 12.68
CA ALA A 49 6.78 -22.57 12.05
C ALA A 49 7.75 -21.42 12.37
N THR A 50 8.47 -21.50 13.48
CA THR A 50 9.41 -20.46 13.95
C THR A 50 10.88 -20.83 13.77
N PHE A 51 11.18 -21.98 13.14
CA PHE A 51 12.53 -22.45 12.84
C PHE A 51 13.40 -21.37 12.14
N SER A 52 12.80 -20.58 11.24
CA SER A 52 13.46 -19.49 10.51
C SER A 52 13.69 -18.21 11.35
N PHE A 53 13.02 -18.08 12.50
CA PHE A 53 13.10 -16.92 13.39
C PHE A 53 14.09 -17.09 14.55
N GLY A 54 14.67 -18.29 14.71
CA GLY A 54 15.76 -18.55 15.66
C GLY A 54 15.36 -18.57 17.14
N LEU A 55 14.09 -18.89 17.45
CA LEU A 55 13.67 -19.11 18.83
C LEU A 55 14.31 -20.40 19.38
N SER A 56 14.88 -20.30 20.58
CA SER A 56 15.46 -21.47 21.26
C SER A 56 14.37 -22.37 21.84
N ASP A 57 14.66 -23.67 21.98
CA ASP A 57 13.71 -24.62 22.59
C ASP A 57 13.28 -24.16 24.00
N ALA A 58 14.18 -23.55 24.78
CA ALA A 58 13.86 -23.02 26.10
C ALA A 58 12.85 -21.86 26.07
N GLU A 59 12.93 -20.98 25.06
CA GLU A 59 11.97 -19.88 24.89
C GLU A 59 10.60 -20.39 24.44
N ILE A 60 10.56 -21.41 23.59
CA ILE A 60 9.32 -22.06 23.16
C ILE A 60 8.66 -22.75 24.37
N ASP A 61 9.45 -23.41 25.20
CA ASP A 61 8.96 -24.08 26.42
C ASP A 61 8.36 -23.08 27.41
N GLU A 62 9.04 -21.95 27.64
CA GLU A 62 8.53 -20.86 28.45
C GLU A 62 7.24 -20.27 27.87
N MET A 63 7.17 -20.12 26.54
CA MET A 63 5.99 -19.63 25.83
C MET A 63 4.80 -20.58 25.96
N THR A 64 5.02 -21.89 25.81
CA THR A 64 3.97 -22.91 25.93
C THR A 64 3.52 -23.13 27.37
N MET A 65 4.42 -23.03 28.36
CA MET A 65 4.04 -23.15 29.78
C MET A 65 3.15 -21.99 30.28
N ARG A 66 3.22 -20.82 29.65
CA ARG A 66 2.34 -19.67 30.00
C ARG A 66 0.94 -19.78 29.42
N ILE A 67 0.72 -20.74 28.52
CA ILE A 67 -0.54 -20.92 27.79
C ILE A 67 -1.48 -21.83 28.57
N ASP A 68 -0.96 -22.93 29.08
CA ASP A 68 -1.67 -23.92 29.89
C ASP A 68 -1.90 -23.34 31.31
N LEU A 69 -3.03 -22.65 31.50
CA LEU A 69 -3.31 -21.90 32.73
C LEU A 69 -3.75 -22.82 33.87
N ASN A 70 -4.39 -23.92 33.53
CA ASN A 70 -4.92 -24.89 34.48
C ASN A 70 -3.93 -26.05 34.76
N GLY A 71 -2.87 -26.19 33.96
CA GLY A 71 -1.79 -27.17 34.12
C GLY A 71 -2.14 -28.58 33.64
N ASP A 72 -3.20 -28.75 32.84
CA ASP A 72 -3.71 -30.05 32.40
C ASP A 72 -3.02 -30.61 31.15
N ARG A 73 -2.09 -29.84 30.57
CA ARG A 73 -1.33 -30.14 29.35
C ARG A 73 -2.16 -30.22 28.08
N LEU A 74 -3.41 -29.79 28.15
CA LEU A 74 -4.32 -29.55 27.04
C LEU A 74 -4.57 -28.05 26.94
N ILE A 75 -5.07 -27.60 25.80
CA ILE A 75 -5.41 -26.20 25.57
C ILE A 75 -6.85 -26.16 25.11
N ASP A 76 -7.70 -25.59 25.94
CA ASP A 76 -9.11 -25.38 25.59
C ASP A 76 -9.31 -24.09 24.77
N PHE A 77 -10.53 -23.92 24.23
CA PHE A 77 -10.83 -22.76 23.39
C PHE A 77 -10.77 -21.42 24.14
N SER A 78 -11.08 -21.41 25.44
CA SER A 78 -11.01 -20.21 26.29
C SER A 78 -9.57 -19.81 26.55
N GLU A 79 -8.70 -20.79 26.84
CA GLU A 79 -7.27 -20.58 26.96
C GLU A 79 -6.67 -20.11 25.62
N PHE A 80 -7.06 -20.71 24.50
CA PHE A 80 -6.65 -20.27 23.16
C PHE A 80 -7.04 -18.81 22.88
N CYS A 81 -8.29 -18.43 23.19
CA CYS A 81 -8.77 -17.06 23.04
C CYS A 81 -8.05 -16.08 23.98
N PHE A 82 -7.74 -16.50 25.20
CA PHE A 82 -6.97 -15.71 26.15
C PHE A 82 -5.60 -15.35 25.57
N ILE A 83 -4.91 -16.30 24.90
CA ILE A 83 -3.60 -16.02 24.30
C ILE A 83 -3.71 -15.03 23.13
N MET A 84 -4.72 -15.23 22.27
CA MET A 84 -4.96 -14.37 21.11
C MET A 84 -5.35 -12.94 21.48
N SER A 85 -5.98 -12.76 22.65
CA SER A 85 -6.51 -11.47 23.12
C SER A 85 -5.62 -10.74 24.14
N GLN A 86 -4.90 -11.43 25.03
CA GLN A 86 -4.25 -10.84 26.21
C GLN A 86 -2.72 -10.80 26.17
N THR A 87 -2.07 -11.34 25.12
CA THR A 87 -0.60 -11.31 25.04
C THR A 87 -0.08 -9.93 24.63
N LYS A 88 0.51 -9.19 25.58
CA LYS A 88 1.38 -8.03 25.28
C LYS A 88 2.71 -8.44 24.62
N ASN A 89 3.02 -9.74 24.63
CA ASN A 89 4.21 -10.31 24.02
C ASN A 89 3.98 -10.58 22.53
N TYR A 90 4.40 -9.63 21.70
CA TYR A 90 4.27 -9.70 20.24
C TYR A 90 4.89 -10.97 19.63
N ARG A 91 5.93 -11.54 20.26
CA ARG A 91 6.61 -12.75 19.76
C ARG A 91 5.73 -13.99 19.89
N LEU A 92 5.05 -14.13 21.03
CA LEU A 92 4.16 -15.27 21.28
C LEU A 92 2.95 -15.25 20.35
N ARG A 93 2.32 -14.08 20.21
CA ARG A 93 1.21 -13.88 19.28
C ARG A 93 1.62 -14.20 17.84
N HIS A 94 2.78 -13.70 17.41
CA HIS A 94 3.29 -13.96 16.06
C HIS A 94 3.63 -15.44 15.82
N ALA A 95 4.28 -16.09 16.79
CA ALA A 95 4.62 -17.51 16.72
C ALA A 95 3.36 -18.39 16.56
N MET A 96 2.29 -18.09 17.31
CA MET A 96 1.03 -18.81 17.18
C MET A 96 0.32 -18.58 15.85
N PHE A 97 0.38 -17.35 15.30
CA PHE A 97 -0.17 -17.10 13.96
C PHE A 97 0.58 -17.89 12.88
N LEU A 98 1.91 -17.98 12.97
CA LEU A 98 2.71 -18.76 12.02
C LEU A 98 2.43 -20.25 12.15
N ALA A 99 2.34 -20.76 13.38
CA ALA A 99 1.92 -22.14 13.63
C ALA A 99 0.55 -22.41 13.02
N ALA A 100 -0.43 -21.52 13.24
CA ALA A 100 -1.77 -21.67 12.69
C ALA A 100 -1.76 -21.66 11.16
N ALA A 101 -0.98 -20.76 10.55
CA ALA A 101 -0.84 -20.69 9.10
C ALA A 101 -0.19 -21.95 8.50
N SER A 102 0.70 -22.62 9.22
CA SER A 102 1.36 -23.85 8.75
C SER A 102 0.39 -25.04 8.66
N VAL A 103 -0.64 -25.06 9.52
CA VAL A 103 -1.62 -26.14 9.60
C VAL A 103 -2.87 -25.86 8.74
N VAL A 104 -3.18 -24.58 8.48
CA VAL A 104 -4.31 -24.18 7.62
C VAL A 104 -3.96 -24.31 6.12
N PRO A 105 -4.76 -25.04 5.31
CA PRO A 105 -4.57 -25.16 3.86
C PRO A 105 -4.52 -23.79 3.16
N LYS A 106 -3.64 -23.64 2.17
CA LYS A 106 -3.45 -22.36 1.44
C LYS A 106 -4.75 -21.77 0.88
N SER A 107 -5.70 -22.60 0.45
CA SER A 107 -7.02 -22.18 -0.06
C SER A 107 -7.96 -21.59 1.00
N HIS A 108 -7.67 -21.83 2.28
CA HIS A 108 -8.46 -21.39 3.44
C HIS A 108 -7.72 -20.34 4.28
N ARG A 109 -6.49 -19.96 3.88
CA ARG A 109 -5.80 -18.78 4.41
C ARG A 109 -6.52 -17.55 3.85
N THR A 110 -7.38 -16.94 4.65
CA THR A 110 -8.07 -15.70 4.27
C THR A 110 -7.05 -14.56 4.08
N GLU A 111 -7.23 -13.64 3.12
CA GLU A 111 -6.38 -12.44 2.90
C GLU A 111 -5.89 -11.68 4.17
N PRO A 112 -6.67 -11.58 5.28
CA PRO A 112 -6.20 -10.98 6.52
C PRO A 112 -4.91 -11.60 7.09
N PHE A 113 -4.64 -12.89 6.81
CA PHE A 113 -3.43 -13.58 7.25
C PHE A 113 -2.14 -12.95 6.70
N VAL A 114 -2.20 -12.40 5.49
CA VAL A 114 -1.03 -11.87 4.77
C VAL A 114 -0.95 -10.35 4.94
N TYR A 115 -2.11 -9.67 4.93
CA TYR A 115 -2.18 -8.20 4.99
C TYR A 115 -1.76 -7.62 6.36
N LEU A 116 -2.14 -8.27 7.46
CA LEU A 116 -1.81 -7.79 8.82
C LEU A 116 -0.30 -7.89 9.17
N GLN A 117 0.48 -8.65 8.38
CA GLN A 117 1.93 -8.79 8.58
C GLN A 117 2.77 -7.75 7.82
N GLN A 118 2.23 -7.13 6.76
CA GLN A 118 2.99 -6.20 5.91
C GLN A 118 2.90 -4.72 6.35
N TYR A 119 1.88 -4.33 7.11
CA TYR A 119 1.78 -2.98 7.64
C TYR A 119 2.58 -2.83 8.95
N LYS A 120 3.86 -2.49 8.83
CA LYS A 120 4.58 -1.89 9.95
C LYS A 120 4.30 -0.40 9.93
N CYS A 121 3.53 0.12 10.88
CA CYS A 121 3.34 1.57 11.10
C CYS A 121 4.65 2.30 11.50
N CYS A 122 5.79 1.61 11.44
CA CYS A 122 7.10 2.08 11.81
C CYS A 122 8.12 1.69 10.70
N PRO A 123 8.78 2.66 10.06
CA PRO A 123 8.58 4.10 10.21
C PRO A 123 7.29 4.57 9.51
N PRO A 124 6.56 5.58 10.07
CA PRO A 124 5.45 6.22 9.37
C PRO A 124 5.92 6.82 8.03
N PRO A 125 5.02 7.00 7.04
CA PRO A 125 5.38 7.56 5.74
C PRO A 125 5.63 9.07 5.87
N LEU A 126 6.81 9.41 6.39
CA LEU A 126 7.17 10.79 6.73
C LEU A 126 7.69 11.55 5.52
N PHE A 127 8.39 10.90 4.59
CA PHE A 127 9.08 11.60 3.52
C PHE A 127 8.10 12.29 2.57
N MET A 128 7.11 11.57 2.03
CA MET A 128 6.16 12.15 1.07
C MET A 128 5.33 13.28 1.66
N ILE A 129 4.91 13.12 2.92
CA ILE A 129 4.17 14.17 3.64
C ILE A 129 5.07 15.37 3.87
N THR A 130 6.29 15.15 4.37
CA THR A 130 7.23 16.24 4.70
C THR A 130 7.63 17.02 3.47
N ILE A 131 7.98 16.36 2.37
CA ILE A 131 8.39 17.03 1.13
C ILE A 131 7.22 17.81 0.50
N SER A 132 5.99 17.30 0.57
CA SER A 132 4.79 18.05 0.16
C SER A 132 4.56 19.31 1.00
N ILE A 133 4.70 19.22 2.33
CA ILE A 133 4.58 20.39 3.22
C ILE A 133 5.64 21.44 2.87
N ILE A 134 6.88 21.02 2.64
CA ILE A 134 7.97 21.92 2.24
C ILE A 134 7.66 22.59 0.90
N GLN A 135 7.20 21.84 -0.10
CA GLN A 135 6.84 22.39 -1.42
C GLN A 135 5.73 23.45 -1.32
N ILE A 136 4.69 23.17 -0.53
CA ILE A 136 3.60 24.12 -0.27
C ILE A 136 4.15 25.36 0.44
N GLY A 137 4.97 25.19 1.49
CA GLY A 137 5.57 26.31 2.22
C GLY A 137 6.46 27.20 1.34
N VAL A 138 7.31 26.60 0.51
CA VAL A 138 8.16 27.32 -0.44
C VAL A 138 7.33 28.09 -1.47
N TYR A 139 6.26 27.49 -2.00
CA TYR A 139 5.36 28.16 -2.92
C TYR A 139 4.66 29.36 -2.26
N LEU A 140 4.11 29.18 -1.05
CA LEU A 140 3.48 30.25 -0.29
C LEU A 140 4.45 31.40 0.00
N TYR A 141 5.70 31.09 0.34
CA TYR A 141 6.75 32.11 0.52
C TYR A 141 6.91 32.98 -0.74
N TYR A 142 7.04 32.38 -1.93
CA TYR A 142 7.22 33.15 -3.16
C TYR A 142 5.95 33.89 -3.61
N VAL A 143 4.76 33.41 -3.25
CA VAL A 143 3.50 34.15 -3.47
C VAL A 143 3.44 35.41 -2.60
N LEU A 144 3.91 35.32 -1.36
CA LEU A 144 3.96 36.46 -0.44
C LEU A 144 5.06 37.46 -0.83
N ASP A 145 6.22 36.97 -1.26
CA ASP A 145 7.35 37.80 -1.69
C ASP A 145 7.05 38.58 -2.98
N SER A 146 6.44 37.91 -3.98
CA SER A 146 6.15 38.55 -5.27
C SER A 146 4.98 39.54 -5.23
N GLN A 147 4.11 39.47 -4.22
CA GLN A 147 2.84 40.22 -4.14
C GLN A 147 1.89 39.97 -5.32
N GLU A 148 2.14 38.94 -6.14
CA GLU A 148 1.33 38.61 -7.33
C GLU A 148 0.07 37.81 -7.01
N GLY A 149 -0.03 37.28 -5.80
CA GLY A 149 -1.13 36.40 -5.38
C GLY A 149 -1.11 35.03 -6.05
N PHE A 150 -2.20 34.28 -5.92
CA PHE A 150 -2.33 32.93 -6.48
C PHE A 150 -2.67 32.99 -7.97
N ARG A 151 -1.70 32.69 -8.84
CA ARG A 151 -1.89 32.69 -10.30
C ARG A 151 -1.67 31.29 -10.90
N VAL A 152 -2.26 31.07 -12.06
CA VAL A 152 -2.17 29.79 -12.79
C VAL A 152 -0.74 29.55 -13.29
N ASP A 153 -0.09 30.61 -13.79
CA ASP A 153 1.23 30.56 -14.42
C ASP A 153 2.31 31.31 -13.63
N GLY A 154 2.05 31.61 -12.35
CA GLY A 154 2.98 32.38 -11.51
C GLY A 154 2.69 32.23 -10.01
N PRO A 155 3.62 32.60 -9.14
CA PRO A 155 4.88 33.30 -9.44
C PRO A 155 5.94 32.40 -10.06
N VAL A 156 6.85 32.99 -10.85
CA VAL A 156 8.01 32.31 -11.44
C VAL A 156 9.28 32.88 -10.80
N PRO A 157 9.80 32.30 -9.71
CA PRO A 157 10.94 32.87 -9.01
C PRO A 157 12.25 32.51 -9.73
N THR A 158 12.50 33.14 -10.88
CA THR A 158 13.68 32.92 -11.74
C THR A 158 14.99 33.27 -11.05
N LEU A 159 14.95 34.20 -10.10
CA LEU A 159 16.09 34.60 -9.27
C LEU A 159 16.32 33.69 -8.06
N SER A 160 15.46 32.69 -7.84
CA SER A 160 15.58 31.79 -6.70
C SER A 160 16.92 31.06 -6.69
N PRO A 161 17.56 30.87 -5.52
CA PRO A 161 18.73 30.00 -5.41
C PRO A 161 18.37 28.52 -5.64
N PHE A 162 17.09 28.14 -5.56
CA PHE A 162 16.63 26.76 -5.65
C PHE A 162 16.20 26.34 -7.05
N ILE A 163 15.79 27.27 -7.93
CA ILE A 163 15.38 26.95 -9.30
C ILE A 163 16.59 26.44 -10.10
N PHE A 164 16.35 25.52 -11.04
CA PHE A 164 17.38 25.12 -11.98
C PHE A 164 17.63 26.26 -12.98
N ASN A 165 18.84 26.81 -12.96
CA ASN A 165 19.25 27.88 -13.86
C ASN A 165 20.31 27.34 -14.84
N PRO A 166 20.04 27.34 -16.16
CA PRO A 166 20.94 26.80 -17.17
C PRO A 166 22.28 27.54 -17.28
N HIS A 167 22.38 28.76 -16.74
CA HIS A 167 23.59 29.58 -16.73
C HIS A 167 24.50 29.31 -15.51
N HIS A 168 24.01 28.58 -14.50
CA HIS A 168 24.73 28.27 -13.26
C HIS A 168 24.84 26.75 -13.04
N ARG A 169 25.42 26.04 -14.02
CA ARG A 169 25.56 24.56 -14.01
C ARG A 169 26.59 24.05 -13.01
N ASP A 170 27.50 24.91 -12.58
CA ASP A 170 28.45 24.66 -11.50
C ASP A 170 27.76 24.46 -10.13
N GLN A 171 26.54 24.96 -9.98
CA GLN A 171 25.78 24.92 -8.73
C GLN A 171 24.99 23.60 -8.61
N LEU A 172 25.67 22.52 -8.22
CA LEU A 172 25.14 21.15 -8.21
C LEU A 172 23.83 20.97 -7.43
N TRP A 173 23.60 21.73 -6.36
CA TRP A 173 22.35 21.63 -5.59
C TRP A 173 21.11 21.96 -6.43
N ARG A 174 21.23 22.80 -7.47
CA ARG A 174 20.12 23.18 -8.36
C ARG A 174 19.57 22.00 -9.15
N TYR A 175 20.35 20.93 -9.33
CA TYR A 175 19.87 19.69 -9.96
C TYR A 175 18.90 18.91 -9.07
N LEU A 176 18.83 19.23 -7.78
CA LEU A 176 17.91 18.63 -6.82
C LEU A 176 16.85 19.62 -6.33
N THR A 177 17.26 20.82 -5.93
CA THR A 177 16.40 21.79 -5.24
C THR A 177 15.31 22.39 -6.12
N TYR A 178 15.43 22.28 -7.45
CA TYR A 178 14.42 22.77 -8.37
C TYR A 178 13.05 22.10 -8.16
N SER A 179 13.04 20.89 -7.60
CA SER A 179 11.83 20.14 -7.23
C SER A 179 10.99 20.83 -6.14
N LEU A 180 11.57 21.78 -5.40
CA LEU A 180 10.87 22.56 -4.38
C LEU A 180 10.14 23.77 -4.96
N ILE A 181 10.54 24.23 -6.15
CA ILE A 181 9.97 25.40 -6.81
C ILE A 181 8.83 24.97 -7.73
N HIS A 182 7.69 25.67 -7.69
CA HIS A 182 6.55 25.40 -8.55
C HIS A 182 6.06 26.68 -9.21
N ILE A 183 5.80 26.61 -10.51
CA ILE A 183 5.24 27.70 -11.32
C ILE A 183 3.71 27.59 -11.28
N GLY A 184 3.08 28.41 -10.43
CA GLY A 184 1.63 28.49 -10.31
C GLY A 184 0.96 27.38 -9.49
N TYR A 185 -0.28 27.67 -9.06
CA TYR A 185 -0.98 26.81 -8.08
C TYR A 185 -1.46 25.50 -8.70
N TYR A 186 -1.84 25.47 -9.99
CA TYR A 186 -2.25 24.24 -10.67
C TYR A 186 -1.10 23.25 -10.76
N HIS A 187 0.09 23.73 -11.10
CA HIS A 187 1.28 22.90 -11.16
C HIS A 187 1.64 22.33 -9.79
N LEU A 188 1.57 23.13 -8.72
CA LEU A 188 1.79 22.66 -7.35
C LEU A 188 0.74 21.61 -6.92
N ILE A 189 -0.55 21.93 -7.04
CA ILE A 189 -1.63 21.06 -6.57
C ILE A 189 -1.56 19.71 -7.27
N PHE A 190 -1.34 19.70 -8.58
CA PHE A 190 -1.23 18.46 -9.34
C PHE A 190 -0.02 17.62 -8.88
N ASN A 191 1.16 18.24 -8.73
CA ASN A 191 2.34 17.52 -8.25
C ASN A 191 2.13 16.94 -6.84
N VAL A 192 1.63 17.74 -5.89
CA VAL A 192 1.40 17.28 -4.52
C VAL A 192 0.36 16.16 -4.47
N LEU A 193 -0.77 16.32 -5.18
CA LEU A 193 -1.83 15.32 -5.20
C LEU A 193 -1.32 14.00 -5.78
N THR A 194 -0.68 14.02 -6.95
CA THR A 194 -0.16 12.81 -7.58
C THR A 194 0.97 12.18 -6.76
N GLN A 195 1.85 13.00 -6.17
CA GLN A 195 2.91 12.53 -5.28
C GLN A 195 2.35 11.83 -4.04
N LEU A 196 1.33 12.38 -3.38
CA LEU A 196 0.73 11.73 -2.20
C LEU A 196 -0.03 10.47 -2.59
N LEU A 197 -0.79 10.51 -3.70
CA LEU A 197 -1.55 9.37 -4.19
C LEU A 197 -0.65 8.19 -4.56
N LEU A 198 0.44 8.44 -5.28
CA LEU A 198 1.37 7.39 -5.72
C LEU A 198 2.44 7.08 -4.68
N GLY A 199 2.94 8.07 -3.96
CA GLY A 199 4.07 7.95 -3.06
C GLY A 199 3.74 7.35 -1.70
N LEU A 200 2.59 7.68 -1.09
CA LEU A 200 2.24 7.18 0.24
C LEU A 200 2.09 5.65 0.28
N PRO A 201 1.38 5.00 -0.65
CA PRO A 201 1.29 3.53 -0.66
C PRO A 201 2.66 2.88 -0.83
N LEU A 202 3.51 3.43 -1.71
CA LEU A 202 4.86 2.92 -1.92
C LEU A 202 5.72 3.10 -0.66
N GLU A 203 5.64 4.23 0.04
CA GLU A 203 6.43 4.50 1.23
C GLU A 203 6.02 3.58 2.40
N LEU A 204 4.73 3.28 2.52
CA LEU A 204 4.22 2.32 3.51
C LEU A 204 4.76 0.90 3.30
N VAL A 205 4.97 0.48 2.05
CA VAL A 205 5.44 -0.87 1.71
C VAL A 205 6.96 -0.95 1.61
N HIS A 206 7.60 0.01 0.94
CA HIS A 206 9.02 -0.03 0.58
C HIS A 206 9.90 0.94 1.40
N GLN A 207 9.31 1.71 2.32
CA GLN A 207 10.02 2.54 3.30
C GLN A 207 11.02 3.51 2.64
N TRP A 208 12.26 3.56 3.16
CA TRP A 208 13.31 4.49 2.72
C TRP A 208 13.72 4.34 1.24
N ARG A 209 13.44 3.19 0.61
CA ARG A 209 13.80 2.96 -0.80
C ARG A 209 13.07 3.92 -1.74
N VAL A 210 11.85 4.32 -1.36
CA VAL A 210 11.05 5.28 -2.14
C VAL A 210 11.71 6.66 -2.17
N VAL A 211 12.38 7.04 -1.08
CA VAL A 211 13.16 8.28 -1.01
C VAL A 211 14.25 8.29 -2.07
N VAL A 212 14.98 7.19 -2.20
CA VAL A 212 16.04 7.03 -3.22
C VAL A 212 15.44 7.13 -4.61
N VAL A 213 14.34 6.42 -4.88
CA VAL A 213 13.67 6.46 -6.19
C VAL A 213 13.22 7.88 -6.55
N TYR A 214 12.60 8.58 -5.61
CA TYR A 214 12.13 9.95 -5.82
C TYR A 214 13.29 10.92 -6.10
N VAL A 215 14.33 10.90 -5.26
CA VAL A 215 15.52 11.77 -5.40
C VAL A 215 16.26 11.48 -6.70
N MET A 216 16.43 10.21 -7.06
CA MET A 216 17.03 9.83 -8.33
C MET A 216 16.19 10.29 -9.52
N GLY A 217 14.85 10.21 -9.43
CA GLY A 217 13.93 10.74 -10.42
C GLY A 217 14.12 12.25 -10.68
N VAL A 218 14.23 13.03 -9.60
CA VAL A 218 14.50 14.47 -9.67
C VAL A 218 15.86 14.75 -10.33
N ILE A 219 16.92 14.09 -9.89
CA ILE A 219 18.27 14.28 -10.45
C ILE A 219 18.33 13.86 -11.92
N CYS A 220 17.82 12.67 -12.25
CA CYS A 220 17.78 12.21 -13.64
C CYS A 220 16.94 13.13 -14.53
N GLY A 221 15.83 13.66 -14.01
CA GLY A 221 14.98 14.62 -14.73
C GLY A 221 15.73 15.91 -15.10
N SER A 222 16.44 16.51 -14.14
CA SER A 222 17.23 17.73 -14.41
C SER A 222 18.43 17.46 -15.32
N LEU A 223 19.11 16.32 -15.16
CA LEU A 223 20.21 15.90 -16.04
C LEU A 223 19.73 15.70 -17.49
N LEU A 224 18.58 15.02 -17.67
CA LEU A 224 18.02 14.77 -19.00
C LEU A 224 17.64 16.07 -19.71
N VAL A 225 16.93 16.98 -19.03
CA VAL A 225 16.62 18.30 -19.58
C VAL A 225 17.91 19.06 -19.92
N SER A 226 18.91 19.03 -19.02
CA SER A 226 20.20 19.70 -19.25
C SER A 226 20.95 19.20 -20.48
N ALA A 227 20.74 17.94 -20.89
CA ALA A 227 21.35 17.30 -22.04
C ALA A 227 20.55 17.51 -23.33
N VAL A 228 19.22 17.50 -23.25
CA VAL A 228 18.32 17.59 -24.43
C VAL A 228 18.01 19.04 -24.79
N ASP A 229 17.72 19.89 -23.80
CA ASP A 229 17.47 21.32 -23.99
C ASP A 229 18.25 22.14 -22.95
N PRO A 230 19.48 22.56 -23.29
CA PRO A 230 20.39 23.13 -22.32
C PRO A 230 20.04 24.56 -21.88
N THR A 231 19.00 25.18 -22.44
CA THR A 231 18.70 26.61 -22.24
C THR A 231 17.50 26.89 -21.35
N VAL A 232 16.83 25.83 -20.88
CA VAL A 232 15.55 25.94 -20.17
C VAL A 232 15.75 26.00 -18.65
N TYR A 233 15.00 26.90 -18.02
CA TYR A 233 14.82 26.91 -16.57
C TYR A 233 13.88 25.78 -16.17
N LEU A 234 14.24 25.03 -15.13
CA LEU A 234 13.44 23.90 -14.66
C LEU A 234 12.93 24.17 -13.23
N ALA A 235 11.65 23.88 -13.03
CA ALA A 235 10.97 23.98 -11.75
C ALA A 235 9.91 22.87 -11.68
N GLY A 236 9.73 22.27 -10.51
CA GLY A 236 8.66 21.34 -10.22
C GLY A 236 9.16 19.96 -9.82
N ALA A 237 8.42 19.31 -8.93
CA ALA A 237 8.70 17.96 -8.44
C ALA A 237 8.39 16.82 -9.43
N SER A 238 7.99 17.16 -10.66
CA SER A 238 7.49 16.22 -11.66
C SER A 238 8.47 15.09 -11.99
N GLY A 239 9.78 15.34 -11.98
CA GLY A 239 10.81 14.29 -12.15
C GLY A 239 10.71 13.19 -11.09
N GLY A 240 10.46 13.56 -9.83
CA GLY A 240 10.20 12.60 -8.75
C GLY A 240 8.85 11.90 -8.90
N VAL A 241 7.80 12.63 -9.30
CA VAL A 241 6.46 12.07 -9.53
C VAL A 241 6.46 11.02 -10.66
N TYR A 242 7.14 11.29 -11.77
CA TYR A 242 7.28 10.33 -12.85
C TYR A 242 8.09 9.10 -12.43
N ALA A 243 9.10 9.26 -11.56
CA ALA A 243 9.81 8.12 -10.99
C ALA A 243 8.92 7.25 -10.08
N LEU A 244 8.01 7.86 -9.31
CA LEU A 244 7.02 7.11 -8.52
C LEU A 244 6.04 6.35 -9.41
N LEU A 245 5.58 6.97 -10.50
CA LEU A 245 4.73 6.30 -11.49
C LEU A 245 5.46 5.10 -12.12
N ALA A 246 6.74 5.27 -12.49
CA ALA A 246 7.57 4.19 -13.01
C ALA A 246 7.83 3.09 -11.96
N ALA A 247 7.92 3.43 -10.68
CA ALA A 247 8.05 2.46 -9.60
C ALA A 247 6.80 1.58 -9.47
N HIS A 248 5.59 2.16 -9.55
CA HIS A 248 4.34 1.37 -9.61
C HIS A 248 4.31 0.41 -10.79
N PHE A 249 4.78 0.88 -11.96
CA PHE A 249 4.88 0.02 -13.14
C PHE A 249 5.95 -1.08 -12.98
N SER A 250 7.04 -0.79 -12.28
CA SER A 250 8.09 -1.77 -11.99
C SER A 250 7.62 -2.83 -11.00
N GLU A 251 6.87 -2.43 -9.96
CA GLU A 251 6.24 -3.35 -9.00
C GLU A 251 5.25 -4.30 -9.68
N LEU A 252 4.47 -3.77 -10.64
CA LEU A 252 3.59 -4.56 -11.48
C LEU A 252 4.37 -5.62 -12.27
N ILE A 253 5.51 -5.26 -12.87
CA ILE A 253 6.35 -6.18 -13.65
C ILE A 253 6.99 -7.23 -12.73
N MET A 254 7.54 -6.80 -11.60
CA MET A 254 8.30 -7.68 -10.70
C MET A 254 7.41 -8.70 -9.98
N ASN A 255 6.16 -8.34 -9.67
CA ASN A 255 5.20 -9.21 -8.99
C ASN A 255 4.14 -9.81 -9.93
N TRP A 256 4.40 -9.83 -11.24
CA TRP A 256 3.42 -10.22 -12.26
C TRP A 256 2.79 -11.61 -12.03
N SER A 257 3.47 -12.52 -11.33
CA SER A 257 2.96 -13.87 -11.01
C SER A 257 2.03 -13.92 -9.80
N GLU A 258 2.11 -12.95 -8.89
CA GLU A 258 1.36 -12.94 -7.62
C GLU A 258 0.00 -12.24 -7.73
N VAL A 259 -0.20 -11.46 -8.80
CA VAL A 259 -1.41 -10.67 -9.01
C VAL A 259 -2.17 -11.22 -10.21
N SER A 260 -3.50 -11.34 -10.10
CA SER A 260 -4.33 -11.91 -11.16
C SER A 260 -4.12 -11.17 -12.49
N TYR A 261 -3.50 -11.87 -13.46
CA TYR A 261 -3.24 -11.40 -14.83
C TYR A 261 -4.46 -10.71 -15.47
N ILE A 262 -5.66 -11.23 -15.19
CA ILE A 262 -6.92 -10.73 -15.72
C ILE A 262 -7.30 -9.37 -15.12
N ALA A 263 -7.02 -9.14 -13.84
CA ALA A 263 -7.34 -7.89 -13.16
C ALA A 263 -6.48 -6.73 -13.68
N HIS A 264 -5.21 -6.96 -13.99
CA HIS A 264 -4.32 -5.93 -14.52
C HIS A 264 -4.62 -5.54 -15.97
N ILE A 265 -4.84 -6.53 -16.84
CA ILE A 265 -5.23 -6.26 -18.22
C ILE A 265 -6.60 -5.57 -18.24
N GLY A 266 -7.54 -6.04 -17.42
CA GLY A 266 -8.85 -5.41 -17.27
C GLY A 266 -8.75 -3.95 -16.80
N GLY A 267 -7.96 -3.68 -15.76
CA GLY A 267 -7.76 -2.34 -15.22
C GLY A 267 -7.05 -1.38 -16.17
N PHE A 268 -5.99 -1.82 -16.85
CA PHE A 268 -5.28 -1.01 -17.84
C PHE A 268 -6.16 -0.67 -19.05
N VAL A 269 -6.87 -1.66 -19.59
CA VAL A 269 -7.78 -1.49 -20.73
C VAL A 269 -8.93 -0.55 -20.35
N ALA A 270 -9.54 -0.75 -19.18
CA ALA A 270 -10.58 0.15 -18.68
C ALA A 270 -10.05 1.59 -18.49
N GLY A 271 -8.88 1.75 -17.86
CA GLY A 271 -8.26 3.05 -17.64
C GLY A 271 -7.92 3.79 -18.93
N LEU A 272 -7.40 3.08 -19.94
CA LEU A 272 -7.11 3.65 -21.27
C LEU A 272 -8.38 4.18 -21.94
N PHE A 273 -9.45 3.39 -21.97
CA PHE A 273 -10.69 3.80 -22.62
C PHE A 273 -11.42 4.90 -21.86
N VAL A 274 -11.47 4.85 -20.52
CA VAL A 274 -12.00 5.95 -19.69
C VAL A 274 -11.17 7.22 -19.91
N GLY A 275 -9.85 7.11 -19.97
CA GLY A 275 -8.96 8.23 -20.27
C GLY A 275 -9.28 8.88 -21.62
N ILE A 276 -9.45 8.09 -22.67
CA ILE A 276 -9.83 8.59 -24.01
C ILE A 276 -11.20 9.29 -24.00
N ILE A 277 -12.14 8.82 -23.19
CA ILE A 277 -13.50 9.39 -23.13
C ILE A 277 -13.51 10.73 -22.38
N PHE A 278 -12.77 10.85 -21.28
CA PHE A 278 -12.86 12.00 -20.38
C PHE A 278 -11.74 13.03 -20.54
N LEU A 279 -10.56 12.64 -21.01
CA LEU A 279 -9.44 13.56 -21.20
C LEU A 279 -9.62 14.37 -22.49
N ARG A 280 -9.37 15.68 -22.39
CA ARG A 280 -9.48 16.60 -23.52
C ARG A 280 -8.11 16.81 -24.14
N ASN A 281 -8.04 16.69 -25.46
CA ASN A 281 -6.82 16.99 -26.20
C ASN A 281 -6.60 18.50 -26.33
N PHE A 282 -5.35 18.96 -26.22
CA PHE A 282 -5.01 20.39 -26.29
C PHE A 282 -5.20 21.00 -27.69
N LYS A 283 -5.21 20.16 -28.75
CA LYS A 283 -5.56 20.55 -30.12
C LYS A 283 -6.56 19.57 -30.69
N ARG A 284 -7.79 20.03 -30.95
CA ARG A 284 -8.90 19.20 -31.41
C ARG A 284 -8.69 18.75 -32.86
N ARG A 285 -8.53 17.44 -33.09
CA ARG A 285 -8.43 16.84 -34.44
C ARG A 285 -9.71 16.07 -34.81
N SER A 286 -10.03 16.00 -36.09
CA SER A 286 -11.28 15.38 -36.59
C SER A 286 -11.42 13.90 -36.26
N PHE A 287 -10.31 13.15 -36.20
CA PHE A 287 -10.31 11.73 -35.84
C PHE A 287 -10.59 11.45 -34.35
N GLU A 288 -10.47 12.45 -33.47
CA GLU A 288 -10.72 12.27 -32.03
C GLU A 288 -12.15 11.86 -31.74
N LYS A 289 -13.12 12.38 -32.52
CA LYS A 289 -14.53 11.99 -32.39
C LYS A 289 -14.73 10.51 -32.69
N ILE A 290 -14.02 9.98 -33.68
CA ILE A 290 -14.11 8.56 -34.06
C ILE A 290 -13.52 7.71 -32.94
N ILE A 291 -12.31 8.04 -32.47
CA ILE A 291 -11.64 7.34 -31.37
C ILE A 291 -12.47 7.38 -30.07
N TRP A 292 -13.14 8.50 -29.82
CA TRP A 292 -14.02 8.65 -28.65
C TRP A 292 -15.23 7.72 -28.73
N TRP A 293 -15.95 7.71 -29.85
CA TRP A 293 -17.12 6.84 -30.04
C TRP A 293 -16.75 5.36 -30.04
N THR A 294 -15.64 4.97 -30.66
CA THR A 294 -15.17 3.58 -30.65
C THR A 294 -14.80 3.13 -29.23
N SER A 295 -14.15 3.99 -28.45
CA SER A 295 -13.81 3.71 -27.05
C SER A 295 -15.03 3.58 -26.15
N LEU A 296 -16.04 4.43 -26.36
CA LEU A 296 -17.31 4.36 -25.62
C LEU A 296 -18.05 3.04 -25.89
N VAL A 297 -18.18 2.66 -27.16
CA VAL A 297 -18.83 1.40 -27.56
C VAL A 297 -18.08 0.19 -26.99
N ALA A 298 -16.75 0.21 -27.05
CA ALA A 298 -15.91 -0.86 -26.50
C ALA A 298 -16.10 -1.05 -24.98
N ILE A 299 -16.13 0.04 -24.21
CA ILE A 299 -16.38 0.00 -22.76
C ILE A 299 -17.78 -0.56 -22.44
N VAL A 300 -18.81 -0.10 -23.15
CA VAL A 300 -20.19 -0.53 -22.89
C VAL A 300 -20.35 -2.01 -23.18
N LEU A 301 -19.80 -2.50 -24.31
CA LEU A 301 -19.82 -3.91 -24.66
C LEU A 301 -19.07 -4.76 -23.63
N PHE A 302 -17.88 -4.31 -23.20
CA PHE A 302 -17.10 -4.98 -22.17
C PHE A 302 -17.88 -5.13 -20.86
N ILE A 303 -18.51 -4.04 -20.38
CA ILE A 303 -19.34 -4.06 -19.16
C ILE A 303 -20.51 -5.03 -19.33
N VAL A 304 -21.23 -4.97 -20.45
CA VAL A 304 -22.38 -5.87 -20.71
C VAL A 304 -21.94 -7.33 -20.72
N ILE A 305 -20.83 -7.67 -21.36
CA ILE A 305 -20.29 -9.04 -21.38
C ILE A 305 -19.93 -9.48 -19.96
N CYS A 306 -19.24 -8.63 -19.17
CA CYS A 306 -18.92 -8.95 -17.78
C CYS A 306 -20.18 -9.17 -16.94
N LEU A 307 -21.20 -8.31 -17.07
CA LEU A 307 -22.48 -8.48 -16.36
C LEU A 307 -23.19 -9.77 -16.78
N MET A 308 -23.17 -10.12 -18.07
CA MET A 308 -23.73 -11.39 -18.55
C MET A 308 -22.98 -12.59 -18.00
N VAL A 309 -21.65 -12.55 -17.91
CA VAL A 309 -20.86 -13.65 -17.34
C VAL A 309 -21.10 -13.79 -15.83
N ILE A 310 -21.17 -12.67 -15.10
CA ILE A 310 -21.35 -12.67 -13.63
C ILE A 310 -22.76 -13.11 -13.24
N PHE A 311 -23.79 -12.57 -13.91
CA PHE A 311 -25.18 -12.76 -13.51
C PHE A 311 -25.95 -13.76 -14.40
N GLY A 312 -25.44 -14.10 -15.58
CA GLY A 312 -26.06 -15.04 -16.51
C GLY A 312 -26.32 -16.43 -15.91
N PRO A 313 -25.36 -17.07 -15.22
CA PRO A 313 -25.59 -18.36 -14.58
C PRO A 313 -26.72 -18.33 -13.55
N ALA A 314 -26.86 -17.23 -12.80
CA ALA A 314 -27.94 -17.05 -11.82
C ALA A 314 -29.31 -16.81 -12.47
N LEU A 315 -29.34 -16.26 -13.69
CA LEU A 315 -30.55 -16.05 -14.48
C LEU A 315 -31.05 -17.37 -15.12
N PHE A 316 -30.13 -18.22 -15.58
CA PHE A 316 -30.45 -19.51 -16.23
C PHE A 316 -30.88 -20.60 -15.25
N VAL A 317 -30.50 -20.52 -13.97
CA VAL A 317 -30.94 -21.48 -12.93
C VAL A 317 -32.35 -21.15 -12.38
N ARG A 318 -32.91 -19.97 -12.71
CA ARG A 318 -34.24 -19.52 -12.26
C ARG A 318 -35.33 -19.62 -13.34
N LEU A 319 -35.03 -20.21 -14.50
CA LEU A 319 -35.97 -20.54 -15.58
C LEU A 319 -36.07 -22.06 -15.70
#